data_AF-A0A074VUF2-F1
#
_entry.id   AF-A0A074VUF2-F1
#
_cell.length_a   1.000
_cell.length_b   1.000
_cell.length_c   1.000
_cell.angle_alpha   90.00
_cell.angle_beta   90.00
_cell.angle_gamma   90.00
#
_symmetry.space_group_name_H-M   'P 1'
#
loop_
_entity.id
_entity.type
_entity.pdbx_description
1 polymer ?
#
loop_
_entity_poly.entity_id
_entity_poly.type
_entity_poly.pdbx_seq_one_letter_code
_entity_poly.pdbx_strand_id
1 'polypeptide(L)'
;MADVDANDKADRLKSALWYSIGTIIDAISLDQDLNATPQFIGALTELVWSQILTSGADLEAFAKHAGRETVDVKDVLLLVRRNEQLKEVLEEALKDIKK
;
A
#
# COMPACT_ATOMS: atom_id res chain seq x y z
N MET A 1 13.21 24.86 -8.38
CA MET A 1 11.97 25.15 -7.63
C MET A 1 10.98 23.99 -7.73
N ALA A 2 10.66 23.45 -8.91
CA ALA A 2 9.76 22.30 -9.05
C ALA A 2 10.24 21.02 -8.31
N ASP A 3 11.54 20.72 -8.32
CA ASP A 3 12.08 19.55 -7.58
C ASP A 3 11.98 19.68 -6.06
N VAL A 4 12.04 20.91 -5.53
CA VAL A 4 11.93 21.14 -4.07
C VAL A 4 10.50 20.86 -3.61
N ASP A 5 9.51 21.33 -4.37
CA ASP A 5 8.08 21.10 -4.09
C ASP A 5 7.68 19.63 -4.21
N ALA A 6 8.26 18.90 -5.17
CA ALA A 6 8.07 17.47 -5.32
C ALA A 6 8.65 16.68 -4.13
N ASN A 7 9.83 17.07 -3.65
CA ASN A 7 10.46 16.44 -2.49
C ASN A 7 9.69 16.73 -1.19
N ASP A 8 9.27 17.98 -1.00
CA ASP A 8 8.44 18.39 0.15
C ASP A 8 7.11 17.61 0.20
N LYS A 9 6.50 17.37 -0.96
CA LYS A 9 5.30 16.53 -1.06
C LYS A 9 5.58 15.08 -0.70
N ALA A 10 6.69 14.50 -1.18
CA ALA A 10 7.08 13.14 -0.86
C ALA A 10 7.32 12.96 0.65
N ASP A 11 8.01 13.90 1.29
CA ASP A 11 8.30 13.87 2.73
C ASP A 11 7.00 13.95 3.56
N ARG A 12 6.03 14.76 3.14
CA ARG A 12 4.71 14.83 3.78
C ARG A 12 3.93 13.52 3.64
N LEU A 13 3.95 12.89 2.46
CA LEU A 13 3.28 11.60 2.23
C LEU A 13 3.94 10.48 3.04
N LYS A 14 5.27 10.43 3.08
CA LYS A 14 6.01 9.48 3.91
C LYS A 14 5.75 9.67 5.39
N SER A 15 5.66 10.91 5.87
CA SER A 15 5.31 11.20 7.28
C SER A 15 3.91 10.69 7.64
N ALA A 16 2.93 10.88 6.76
CA ALA A 16 1.58 10.34 6.95
C ALA A 16 1.56 8.79 6.93
N LEU A 17 2.38 8.19 6.06
CA LEU A 17 2.54 6.74 6.00
C LEU A 17 3.17 6.19 7.29
N TRP A 18 4.23 6.83 7.79
CA TRP A 18 4.89 6.46 9.04
C TRP A 18 3.92 6.48 10.22
N TYR A 19 3.10 7.53 10.33
CA TYR A 19 2.07 7.63 11.37
C TYR A 19 1.02 6.49 11.27
N SER A 20 0.56 6.20 10.06
CA SER A 20 -0.43 5.14 9.83
C SER A 20 0.14 3.75 10.17
N ILE A 21 1.39 3.50 9.79
CA ILE A 21 2.10 2.26 10.11
C ILE A 21 2.34 2.13 11.61
N GLY A 22 2.78 3.20 12.28
CA GLY A 22 2.93 3.22 13.74
C GLY A 22 1.63 2.85 14.45
N THR A 23 0.51 3.43 14.02
CA THR A 23 -0.82 3.12 14.58
C THR A 23 -1.21 1.65 14.41
N ILE A 24 -0.94 1.06 13.23
CA ILE A 24 -1.21 -0.37 12.97
C ILE A 24 -0.31 -1.26 13.84
N ILE A 25 0.97 -0.92 13.94
CA ILE A 25 1.94 -1.67 14.75
C ILE A 25 1.57 -1.60 16.23
N ASP A 26 1.17 -0.43 16.74
CA ASP A 26 0.78 -0.26 18.15
C ASP A 26 -0.42 -1.15 18.48
N ALA A 27 -1.41 -1.23 17.58
CA ALA A 27 -2.58 -2.11 17.75
C ALA A 27 -2.19 -3.59 17.80
N ILE A 28 -1.30 -4.04 16.89
CA ILE A 28 -0.80 -5.42 16.87
C ILE A 28 0.07 -5.72 18.09
N SER A 29 0.93 -4.78 18.47
CA SER A 29 1.85 -4.91 19.61
C SER A 29 1.10 -5.07 20.92
N LEU A 30 -0.01 -4.33 21.09
CA LEU A 30 -0.90 -4.45 22.24
C LEU A 30 -1.60 -5.81 22.30
N ASP A 31 -2.06 -6.34 21.16
CA ASP A 31 -2.73 -7.64 21.07
C ASP A 31 -1.78 -8.82 21.34
N GLN A 32 -0.53 -8.70 20.89
CA GLN A 32 0.48 -9.77 20.96
C GLN A 32 1.41 -9.68 22.18
N ASP A 33 1.26 -8.66 23.04
CA ASP A 33 2.18 -8.35 24.15
C ASP A 33 3.64 -8.22 23.69
N LEU A 34 3.85 -7.50 22.58
CA LEU A 34 5.14 -7.26 21.97
C LEU A 34 5.44 -5.76 21.92
N ASN A 35 6.70 -5.41 21.62
CA ASN A 35 7.12 -4.03 21.38
C ASN A 35 7.88 -3.93 20.05
N ALA A 36 7.57 -2.89 19.27
CA ALA A 36 8.28 -2.57 18.05
C ALA A 36 9.33 -1.47 18.31
N THR A 37 10.52 -1.63 17.73
CA THR A 37 11.55 -0.60 17.81
C THR A 37 11.28 0.52 16.80
N PRO A 38 11.70 1.77 17.07
CA PRO A 38 11.58 2.86 16.10
C PRO A 38 12.26 2.55 14.75
N GLN A 39 13.35 1.79 14.78
CA GLN A 39 14.07 1.35 13.59
C GLN A 39 13.25 0.36 12.76
N PHE A 40 12.54 -0.57 13.41
CA PHE A 40 11.63 -1.48 12.72
C PHE A 40 10.48 -0.72 12.04
N ILE A 41 9.85 0.21 12.75
CA ILE A 41 8.77 1.05 12.19
C ILE A 41 9.28 1.87 10.99
N GLY A 42 10.48 2.46 11.10
CA GLY A 42 11.11 3.20 10.01
C GLY A 42 11.42 2.32 8.79
N ALA A 43 11.99 1.13 9.01
CA ALA A 43 12.28 0.18 7.94
C ALA A 43 11.01 -0.33 7.25
N LEU A 44 9.96 -0.63 8.02
CA LEU A 44 8.67 -1.04 7.47
C LEU A 44 8.02 0.10 6.66
N THR A 45 8.18 1.35 7.10
CA THR A 45 7.70 2.51 6.34
C THR A 45 8.35 2.61 4.97
N GLU A 46 9.67 2.45 4.87
CA GLU A 46 10.37 2.46 3.57
C GLU A 46 10.01 1.24 2.71
N LEU A 47 9.79 0.08 3.32
CA LEU A 47 9.33 -1.11 2.61
C LEU A 47 7.94 -0.89 1.98
N VAL A 48 6.99 -0.40 2.77
CA VAL A 48 5.61 -0.14 2.31
C VAL A 48 5.60 0.99 1.28
N TRP A 49 6.39 2.05 1.47
CA TRP A 49 6.57 3.11 0.47
C TRP A 49 7.02 2.54 -0.88
N SER A 50 8.06 1.69 -0.87
CA SER A 50 8.57 1.04 -2.07
C SER A 50 7.50 0.16 -2.73
N GLN A 51 6.75 -0.60 -1.92
CA GLN A 51 5.66 -1.43 -2.41
C GLN A 51 4.53 -0.61 -3.06
N ILE A 52 4.19 0.57 -2.51
CA ILE A 52 3.18 1.47 -3.09
C ILE A 52 3.63 1.96 -4.46
N LEU A 53 4.90 2.37 -4.62
CA LEU A 53 5.44 2.82 -5.90
C LEU A 53 5.39 1.71 -6.96
N THR A 54 5.83 0.50 -6.61
CA THR A 54 5.74 -0.67 -7.51
C THR A 54 4.30 -1.00 -7.87
N SER A 55 3.40 -1.03 -6.88
CA SER A 55 1.99 -1.36 -7.11
C SER A 55 1.30 -0.31 -7.99
N GLY A 56 1.61 0.98 -7.80
CA GLY A 56 1.07 2.05 -8.64
C GLY A 56 1.49 1.91 -10.11
N ALA A 57 2.77 1.64 -10.37
CA ALA A 57 3.27 1.41 -11.72
C ALA A 57 2.64 0.17 -12.38
N ASP A 58 2.50 -0.92 -11.62
CA ASP A 58 1.87 -2.15 -12.09
C ASP A 58 0.38 -1.93 -12.44
N LEU A 59 -0.37 -1.21 -11.59
CA LEU A 59 -1.79 -0.91 -11.84
C LEU A 59 -1.98 -0.11 -13.14
N GLU A 60 -1.14 0.91 -13.36
CA GLU A 60 -1.16 1.68 -14.61
C GLU A 60 -0.84 0.80 -15.82
N ALA A 61 0.19 -0.04 -15.71
CA ALA A 61 0.58 -0.96 -16.78
C ALA A 61 -0.52 -1.97 -17.11
N PHE A 62 -1.22 -2.51 -16.11
CA PHE A 62 -2.32 -3.45 -16.30
C PHE A 62 -3.54 -2.81 -16.97
N ALA A 63 -3.92 -1.60 -16.53
CA ALA A 63 -5.00 -0.84 -17.17
C ALA A 63 -4.67 -0.57 -18.64
N LYS A 64 -3.45 -0.10 -18.93
CA LYS A 64 -2.97 0.18 -20.29
C LYS A 64 -2.90 -1.07 -21.16
N HIS A 65 -2.45 -2.20 -20.62
CA HIS A 65 -2.42 -3.47 -21.34
C HIS A 65 -3.83 -3.91 -21.79
N ALA A 66 -4.86 -3.57 -21.00
CA ALA A 66 -6.26 -3.81 -21.34
C ALA A 66 -6.90 -2.69 -22.19
N GLY A 67 -6.12 -1.73 -22.71
CA GLY A 67 -6.61 -0.62 -23.52
C GLY A 67 -7.42 0.43 -22.74
N ARG A 68 -7.23 0.52 -21.42
CA ARG A 68 -7.92 1.47 -20.53
C ARG A 68 -6.95 2.52 -19.99
N GLU A 69 -7.47 3.72 -19.74
CA GLU A 69 -6.77 4.80 -19.02
C GLU A 69 -7.19 4.90 -17.56
N THR A 70 -8.23 4.16 -17.16
CA THR A 70 -8.74 4.11 -15.79
C THR A 70 -8.53 2.73 -15.19
N VAL A 71 -7.89 2.70 -14.02
CA VAL A 71 -7.68 1.47 -13.22
C VAL A 71 -9.02 0.93 -12.75
N ASP A 72 -9.18 -0.39 -12.86
CA ASP A 72 -10.37 -1.14 -12.45
C ASP A 72 -9.99 -2.23 -11.44
N VAL A 73 -10.97 -2.82 -10.77
CA VAL A 73 -10.82 -3.90 -9.79
C VAL A 73 -10.02 -5.08 -10.35
N LYS A 74 -10.16 -5.37 -11.65
CA LYS A 74 -9.41 -6.44 -12.32
C LYS A 74 -7.88 -6.22 -12.24
N ASP A 75 -7.43 -4.96 -12.28
CA ASP A 75 -6.01 -4.62 -12.19
C ASP A 75 -5.50 -4.87 -10.76
N VAL A 76 -6.31 -4.54 -9.75
CA VAL A 76 -6.01 -4.80 -8.33
C VAL A 76 -5.93 -6.30 -8.05
N LEU A 77 -6.88 -7.09 -8.57
CA LEU A 77 -6.83 -8.55 -8.43
C LEU A 77 -5.63 -9.17 -9.16
N LEU A 78 -5.12 -8.53 -10.22
CA LEU A 78 -3.94 -8.99 -10.94
C LEU A 78 -2.63 -8.74 -10.19
N LEU A 79 -2.57 -7.75 -9.30
CA LEU A 79 -1.43 -7.53 -8.39
C LEU A 79 -1.19 -8.74 -7.49
N VAL A 80 -2.26 -9.35 -6.99
CA VAL A 80 -2.20 -10.43 -6.00
C VAL A 80 -2.23 -11.83 -6.61
N ARG A 81 -2.14 -11.95 -7.94
CA ARG A 81 -2.25 -13.21 -8.71
C ARG A 81 -1.28 -14.34 -8.30
N ARG A 82 -0.25 -14.03 -7.52
CA ARG A 82 0.75 -15.00 -7.06
C ARG A 82 0.42 -15.57 -5.67
N ASN A 83 -0.61 -15.07 -5.01
CA ASN A 83 -1.04 -15.49 -3.69
C ASN A 83 -2.56 -15.65 -3.69
N GLU A 84 -3.04 -16.88 -3.89
CA GLU A 84 -4.47 -17.19 -3.98
C GLU A 84 -5.22 -16.82 -2.69
N GLN A 85 -4.63 -17.04 -1.51
CA GLN A 85 -5.26 -16.66 -0.24
C GLN A 85 -5.45 -15.14 -0.13
N LEU A 86 -4.44 -14.37 -0.54
CA LEU A 86 -4.56 -12.91 -0.56
C LEU A 86 -5.60 -12.44 -1.59
N LYS A 87 -5.71 -13.12 -2.72
CA LYS A 87 -6.73 -12.85 -3.73
C LYS A 87 -8.14 -13.09 -3.18
N GLU A 88 -8.37 -14.21 -2.49
CA GLU A 88 -9.64 -14.51 -1.83
C GLU A 88 -10.03 -13.41 -0.83
N VAL A 89 -9.10 -12.97 0.02
CA VAL A 89 -9.32 -11.86 0.97
C VAL A 89 -9.74 -10.57 0.25
N LEU A 90 -9.10 -10.22 -0.88
CA LEU A 90 -9.48 -9.03 -1.65
C LEU A 90 -10.83 -9.19 -2.36
N GLU A 91 -11.18 -10.39 -2.83
CA GLU A 91 -12.48 -10.67 -3.42
C GLU A 91 -13.61 -10.60 -2.38
N GLU A 92 -13.35 -10.99 -1.13
CA GLU A 92 -14.28 -10.79 -0.01
C GLU A 92 -14.47 -9.30 0.30
N ALA A 93 -13.38 -8.55 0.43
CA ALA A 93 -13.45 -7.09 0.63
C ALA A 93 -14.23 -6.39 -0.49
N LEU A 94 -14.08 -6.85 -1.74
CA LEU A 94 -14.84 -6.33 -2.88
C LEU A 94 -16.35 -6.57 -2.74
N LYS A 95 -16.77 -7.71 -2.18
CA LYS A 95 -18.19 -7.99 -1.93
C LYS A 95 -18.75 -7.01 -0.91
N ASP A 96 -17.99 -6.66 0.12
CA ASP A 96 -18.43 -5.73 1.16
C ASP A 96 -18.55 -4.29 0.67
N ILE A 97 -17.65 -3.84 -0.21
CA ILE A 97 -17.72 -2.49 -0.83
C ILE A 97 -18.94 -2.34 -1.75
N LYS A 98 -19.41 -3.45 -2.35
CA LYS A 98 -20.56 -3.47 -3.27
C LYS A 98 -21.93 -3.59 -2.57
N LYS A 99 -21.95 -3.80 -1.25
CA LYS A 99 -23.18 -3.78 -0.45
C LYS A 99 -23.64 -2.36 -0.22
#